data_AF-A0A6A4ZCC2-F1
#
_entry.id   AF-A0A6A4ZCC2-F1
#
_cell.length_a   1.000
_cell.length_b   1.000
_cell.length_c   1.000
_cell.angle_alpha   90.00
_cell.angle_beta   90.00
_cell.angle_gamma   90.00
#
_symmetry.space_group_name_H-M   'P 1'
#
loop_
_entity.id
_entity.type
_entity.pdbx_description
1 polymer ?
#
loop_
_entity_poly.entity_id
_entity_poly.type
_entity_poly.pdbx_seq_one_letter_code
_entity_poly.pdbx_strand_id
1 'polypeptide(L)'
;MAVLDDLMAQLQRGEREDHLVDTFGRVHNYLRISLTERCNLRCQYCMPEDGVPLQPSSDLLSTAEILRLTTLFAQAGVSKLRLTGGEPLIRPDIVPLAAALHAIPGIDSLGITTNGLVLSKH
;
A
#
# COMPACT_ATOMS: atom_id res chain seq x y z
N MET A 1 16.56 23.05 36.17
CA MET A 1 16.22 21.61 36.16
C MET A 1 15.18 21.32 35.09
N ALA A 2 13.96 21.90 35.15
CA ALA A 2 12.89 21.64 34.17
C ALA A 2 13.26 21.81 32.67
N VAL A 3 14.10 22.80 32.30
CA VAL A 3 14.55 22.99 30.90
C VAL A 3 15.52 21.89 30.46
N LEU A 4 16.36 21.42 31.38
CA LEU A 4 17.28 20.32 31.11
C LEU A 4 16.52 19.00 31.03
N ASP A 5 15.50 18.82 31.88
CA ASP A 5 14.62 17.66 31.86
C ASP A 5 13.77 17.60 30.58
N ASP A 6 13.27 18.74 30.07
CA ASP A 6 12.56 18.82 28.79
C ASP A 6 13.51 18.59 27.60
N LEU A 7 14.73 19.13 27.64
CA LEU A 7 15.74 18.89 26.60
C LEU A 7 16.20 17.42 26.60
N MET A 8 16.37 16.81 27.77
CA MET A 8 16.71 15.39 27.91
C MET A 8 15.52 14.50 27.51
N ALA A 9 14.28 14.92 27.75
CA ALA A 9 13.08 14.25 27.23
C ALA A 9 12.98 14.38 25.71
N GLN A 10 13.38 15.52 25.11
CA GLN A 10 13.46 15.72 23.66
C GLN A 10 14.59 14.89 23.03
N LEU A 11 15.73 14.74 23.71
CA LEU A 11 16.84 13.88 23.28
C LEU A 11 16.55 12.39 23.46
N GLN A 12 15.81 12.01 24.51
CA GLN A 12 15.27 10.65 24.68
C GLN A 12 14.13 10.33 23.69
N ARG A 13 13.39 11.35 23.23
CA ARG A 13 12.46 11.27 22.08
C ARG A 13 13.20 11.24 20.73
N GLY A 14 14.52 11.33 20.72
CA GLY A 14 15.34 11.48 19.52
C GLY A 14 15.34 10.30 18.54
N GLU A 15 14.82 9.10 18.87
CA GLU A 15 15.02 7.92 18.02
C GLU A 15 13.83 6.92 18.02
N ARG A 16 12.60 7.41 17.84
CA ARG A 16 11.72 6.70 16.92
C ARG A 16 11.62 7.57 15.70
N GLU A 17 12.41 7.26 14.68
CA GLU A 17 11.95 7.59 13.34
C GLU A 17 10.62 6.84 13.18
N ASP A 18 9.49 7.51 13.45
CA ASP A 18 8.14 7.04 13.10
C ASP A 18 7.97 6.96 11.56
N HIS A 19 9.08 6.94 10.83
CA HIS A 19 9.23 6.99 9.40
C HIS A 19 10.19 5.90 8.98
N LEU A 20 9.80 5.16 7.95
CA LEU A 20 10.67 4.16 7.34
C LEU A 20 11.76 4.86 6.52
N VAL A 21 12.97 4.97 7.07
CA VAL A 21 14.14 5.55 6.39
C VAL A 21 15.10 4.44 5.96
N ASP A 22 15.55 4.48 4.71
CA ASP A 22 16.56 3.53 4.23
C ASP A 22 18.00 3.99 4.47
N THR A 23 18.97 3.15 4.10
CA THR A 23 20.41 3.40 4.27
C THR A 23 20.95 4.57 3.43
N PHE A 24 20.15 5.11 2.50
CA PHE A 24 20.47 6.30 1.72
C PHE A 24 19.76 7.57 2.25
N GLY A 25 19.03 7.46 3.38
CA GLY A 25 18.31 8.57 4.00
C GLY A 25 16.99 8.92 3.31
N ARG A 26 16.42 8.03 2.49
CA ARG A 26 15.12 8.27 1.83
C ARG A 26 13.98 7.85 2.74
N VAL A 27 12.97 8.71 2.87
CA VAL A 27 11.76 8.42 3.65
C VAL A 27 10.73 7.69 2.77
N HIS A 28 10.34 6.49 3.17
CA HIS A 28 9.29 5.71 2.53
C HIS A 28 7.91 6.08 3.07
N ASN A 29 7.26 7.03 2.42
CA ASN A 29 5.90 7.48 2.76
C ASN A 29 4.82 6.98 1.79
N TYR A 30 5.18 6.08 0.87
CA TYR A 30 4.33 5.59 -0.22
C TYR A 30 4.33 4.06 -0.27
N LEU A 31 3.14 3.47 -0.22
CA LEU A 31 2.94 2.02 -0.29
C LEU A 31 2.18 1.64 -1.57
N ARG A 32 2.80 0.80 -2.39
CA ARG A 32 2.20 0.22 -3.59
C ARG A 32 1.74 -1.21 -3.28
N ILE A 33 0.44 -1.46 -3.42
CA ILE A 33 -0.18 -2.74 -3.06
C ILE A 33 -0.61 -3.47 -4.34
N SER A 34 0.05 -4.59 -4.64
CA SER A 34 -0.33 -5.52 -5.71
C SER A 34 -1.43 -6.44 -5.22
N LEU A 35 -2.67 -6.24 -5.70
CA LEU A 35 -3.86 -6.90 -5.17
C LEU A 35 -4.16 -8.26 -5.80
N THR A 36 -3.63 -8.51 -7.00
CA THR A 36 -3.85 -9.71 -7.80
C THR A 36 -2.79 -9.77 -8.89
N GLU A 37 -2.46 -10.96 -9.38
CA GLU A 37 -1.59 -11.14 -10.56
C GLU A 37 -2.40 -11.25 -11.86
N ARG A 38 -3.73 -11.43 -11.75
CA ARG A 38 -4.60 -11.60 -12.90
C ARG A 38 -4.82 -10.27 -13.60
N CYS A 39 -4.86 -10.31 -14.92
CA CYS A 39 -5.19 -9.17 -15.78
C CYS A 39 -6.13 -9.63 -16.90
N ASN A 40 -7.09 -8.78 -17.24
CA ASN A 40 -8.00 -8.96 -18.38
C ASN A 40 -7.39 -8.49 -19.72
N LEU A 41 -6.10 -8.14 -19.74
CA LEU A 41 -5.32 -7.82 -20.94
C LEU A 41 -4.08 -8.72 -21.08
N ARG A 42 -3.51 -8.74 -22.29
CA ARG A 42 -2.26 -9.43 -22.65
C ARG A 42 -1.30 -8.45 -23.35
N CYS A 43 -0.85 -7.45 -22.59
CA CYS A 43 0.04 -6.42 -23.11
C CYS A 43 1.42 -7.00 -23.42
N GLN A 44 1.92 -6.83 -24.65
CA GLN A 44 3.18 -7.43 -25.14
C GLN A 44 4.39 -7.23 -24.20
N TYR A 45 4.49 -6.07 -23.54
CA TYR A 45 5.61 -5.72 -22.66
C TYR A 45 5.43 -6.13 -21.20
N CYS A 46 4.28 -6.67 -20.81
CA CYS A 46 3.93 -6.92 -19.41
C CYS A 46 3.38 -8.33 -19.17
N MET A 47 2.40 -8.75 -19.96
CA MET A 47 1.74 -10.04 -19.87
C MET A 47 1.68 -10.60 -21.29
N PRO A 48 2.68 -11.40 -21.72
CA PRO A 48 2.73 -11.95 -23.08
C PRO A 48 1.52 -12.85 -23.34
N GLU A 49 1.30 -13.21 -24.60
CA GLU A 49 0.11 -13.98 -25.03
C GLU A 49 -0.04 -15.30 -24.25
N ASP A 50 1.07 -16.02 -24.06
CA ASP A 50 1.15 -17.24 -23.26
C ASP A 50 0.89 -17.02 -21.75
N GLY A 51 0.78 -15.77 -21.32
CA GLY A 51 0.61 -15.35 -19.94
C GLY A 51 1.89 -15.47 -19.11
N VAL A 52 1.71 -15.38 -17.79
CA VAL A 52 2.76 -15.65 -16.81
C VAL A 52 2.26 -16.69 -15.82
N PRO A 53 3.15 -17.48 -15.19
CA PRO A 53 2.76 -18.35 -14.09
C PRO A 53 2.07 -17.54 -12.98
N LEU A 54 0.89 -17.96 -12.58
CA LEU A 54 0.12 -17.32 -11.51
C LEU A 54 0.26 -18.11 -10.22
N GLN A 55 0.42 -17.41 -9.11
CA GLN A 55 0.36 -18.01 -7.79
C GLN A 55 -1.05 -18.54 -7.50
N PRO A 56 -1.16 -19.61 -6.69
CA PRO A 56 -2.41 -20.01 -6.07
C PRO A 56 -3.06 -18.83 -5.32
N SER A 57 -4.39 -18.76 -5.32
CA SER A 57 -5.10 -17.70 -4.61
C SER A 57 -4.85 -17.69 -3.09
N SER A 58 -4.47 -18.84 -2.52
CA SER A 58 -4.08 -18.98 -1.11
C SER A 58 -2.81 -18.21 -0.74
N ASP A 59 -1.98 -17.91 -1.72
CA ASP A 59 -0.67 -17.28 -1.51
C ASP A 59 -0.77 -15.75 -1.65
N LEU A 60 -1.94 -15.25 -2.09
CA LEU A 60 -2.24 -13.82 -2.16
C LEU A 60 -2.76 -13.32 -0.81
N LEU A 61 -2.39 -12.10 -0.44
CA LEU A 61 -2.87 -11.48 0.78
C LEU A 61 -4.40 -11.31 0.75
N SER A 62 -5.03 -11.77 1.84
CA SER A 62 -6.43 -11.50 2.13
C SER A 62 -6.65 -10.01 2.42
N THR A 63 -7.90 -9.58 2.34
CA THR A 63 -8.29 -8.20 2.69
C THR A 63 -7.93 -7.85 4.13
N ALA A 64 -8.08 -8.79 5.07
CA ALA A 64 -7.70 -8.59 6.46
C ALA A 64 -6.19 -8.37 6.62
N GLU A 65 -5.36 -9.13 5.90
CA GLU A 65 -3.90 -8.97 5.93
C GLU A 65 -3.46 -7.65 5.28
N ILE A 66 -4.07 -7.26 4.17
CA ILE A 66 -3.80 -5.98 3.50
C ILE A 66 -4.10 -4.80 4.46
N LEU A 67 -5.25 -4.82 5.13
CA LEU A 67 -5.63 -3.78 6.09
C LEU A 67 -4.70 -3.74 7.30
N ARG A 68 -4.33 -4.92 7.83
CA ARG A 68 -3.40 -5.03 8.95
C ARG A 68 -2.03 -4.45 8.58
N LEU A 69 -1.47 -4.85 7.44
CA LEU A 69 -0.17 -4.37 6.98
C LEU A 69 -0.21 -2.87 6.70
N THR A 70 -1.25 -2.38 6.01
CA THR A 70 -1.39 -0.96 5.72
C THR A 70 -1.47 -0.12 6.98
N THR A 71 -2.18 -0.58 8.02
CA THR A 71 -2.23 0.09 9.32
C THR A 71 -0.84 0.18 9.96
N LEU A 72 -0.05 -0.90 9.92
CA LEU A 72 1.33 -0.90 10.42
C LEU A 72 2.23 0.06 9.65
N PHE A 73 2.10 0.09 8.32
CA PHE A 73 2.83 1.04 7.46
C PHE A 73 2.43 2.50 7.73
N ALA A 74 1.14 2.76 7.97
CA ALA A 74 0.65 4.09 8.31
C ALA A 74 1.20 4.58 9.64
N GLN A 75 1.29 3.70 10.65
CA GLN A 75 1.95 3.97 11.93
C GLN A 75 3.45 4.26 11.77
N ALA A 76 4.06 3.74 10.70
CA ALA A 76 5.46 3.99 10.32
C ALA A 76 5.59 5.10 9.25
N GLY A 77 4.59 5.97 9.13
CA GLY A 77 4.69 7.21 8.37
C GLY A 77 4.34 7.11 6.88
N VAL A 78 3.80 5.99 6.41
CA VAL A 78 3.17 5.92 5.09
C VAL A 78 1.86 6.68 5.09
N SER A 79 1.71 7.65 4.18
CA SER A 79 0.46 8.38 4.02
C SER A 79 -0.16 8.28 2.63
N LYS A 80 0.54 7.66 1.68
CA LYS A 80 0.11 7.56 0.28
C LYS A 80 0.02 6.11 -0.15
N LEU A 81 -1.13 5.71 -0.67
CA LEU A 81 -1.39 4.36 -1.14
C LEU A 81 -1.58 4.34 -2.66
N ARG A 82 -1.11 3.27 -3.31
CA ARG A 82 -1.44 2.96 -4.70
C ARG A 82 -1.84 1.50 -4.87
N LEU A 83 -3.09 1.30 -5.27
CA LEU A 83 -3.61 -0.01 -5.64
C LEU A 83 -3.21 -0.35 -7.07
N THR A 84 -2.67 -1.56 -7.25
CA THR A 84 -2.19 -2.10 -8.51
C THR A 84 -2.41 -3.62 -8.51
N GLY A 85 -1.72 -4.35 -9.38
CA GLY A 85 -1.85 -5.79 -9.57
C GLY A 85 -1.40 -6.14 -11.00
N GLY A 86 -2.03 -7.16 -11.56
CA GLY A 86 -2.39 -7.17 -12.98
C GLY A 86 -3.42 -6.07 -13.23
N GLU A 87 -4.70 -6.38 -13.12
CA GLU A 87 -5.78 -5.37 -13.16
C GLU A 87 -6.54 -5.32 -11.84
N PRO A 88 -6.40 -4.27 -11.01
CA PRO A 88 -7.05 -4.23 -9.69
C PRO A 88 -8.58 -4.25 -9.75
N LEU A 89 -9.21 -3.72 -10.80
CA LEU A 89 -10.68 -3.65 -10.89
C LEU A 89 -11.37 -5.00 -11.15
N ILE A 90 -10.62 -6.08 -11.39
CA ILE A 90 -11.20 -7.43 -11.45
C ILE A 90 -11.29 -8.10 -10.07
N ARG A 91 -10.70 -7.49 -9.03
CA ARG A 91 -10.82 -8.00 -7.66
C ARG A 91 -12.25 -7.75 -7.16
N PRO A 92 -12.99 -8.79 -6.70
CA PRO A 92 -14.41 -8.64 -6.37
C PRO A 92 -14.74 -7.60 -5.30
N ASP A 93 -13.85 -7.41 -4.33
CA ASP A 93 -14.05 -6.52 -3.18
C ASP A 93 -13.25 -5.21 -3.29
N ILE A 94 -12.87 -4.78 -4.49
CA ILE A 94 -12.00 -3.61 -4.69
C ILE A 94 -12.56 -2.30 -4.10
N VAL A 95 -13.86 -2.04 -4.28
CA VAL A 95 -14.52 -0.82 -3.75
C VAL A 95 -14.56 -0.82 -2.21
N PRO A 96 -15.09 -1.86 -1.54
CA PRO A 96 -15.08 -1.88 -0.07
C PRO A 96 -13.66 -1.92 0.51
N LEU A 97 -12.70 -2.59 -0.14
CA LEU A 97 -11.29 -2.54 0.25
C LEU A 97 -10.73 -1.11 0.17
N ALA A 98 -10.97 -0.40 -0.93
CA ALA A 98 -10.51 0.97 -1.10
C ALA A 98 -11.09 1.91 -0.03
N ALA A 99 -12.38 1.78 0.28
CA ALA A 99 -13.03 2.54 1.33
C ALA A 99 -12.40 2.25 2.72
N ALA A 100 -12.18 0.97 3.03
CA ALA A 100 -11.56 0.56 4.30
C ALA A 100 -10.11 1.05 4.43
N LEU A 101 -9.34 1.03 3.34
CA LEU A 101 -7.96 1.54 3.32
C LEU A 101 -7.90 3.05 3.51
N HIS A 102 -8.79 3.80 2.86
CA HIS A 102 -8.84 5.25 3.02
C HIS A 102 -9.24 5.68 4.43
N ALA A 103 -10.01 4.86 5.14
CA ALA A 103 -10.42 5.12 6.52
C ALA A 103 -9.30 4.90 7.57
N ILE A 104 -8.13 4.36 7.17
CA ILE A 104 -7.01 4.14 8.08
C ILE A 104 -6.41 5.49 8.50
N PRO A 105 -6.30 5.80 9.80
CA PRO A 105 -5.66 7.03 10.26
C PRO A 105 -4.24 7.18 9.73
N GLY A 106 -3.90 8.36 9.23
CA GLY A 106 -2.60 8.66 8.63
C GLY A 106 -2.54 8.48 7.11
N ILE A 107 -3.57 7.90 6.48
CA ILE A 107 -3.64 7.81 5.01
C ILE A 107 -4.30 9.08 4.44
N ASP A 108 -3.51 9.87 3.72
CA ASP A 108 -3.94 11.12 3.09
C ASP A 108 -4.45 10.92 1.67
N SER A 109 -3.92 9.91 0.96
CA SER A 109 -4.25 9.69 -0.45
C SER A 109 -4.26 8.21 -0.82
N LEU A 110 -5.26 7.84 -1.62
CA LEU A 110 -5.41 6.53 -2.21
C LEU A 110 -5.58 6.69 -3.71
N GLY A 111 -4.63 6.15 -4.47
CA GLY A 111 -4.72 6.06 -5.93
C GLY A 111 -4.91 4.62 -6.40
N ILE A 112 -5.43 4.46 -7.61
CA ILE A 112 -5.47 3.19 -8.32
C ILE A 112 -4.76 3.31 -9.67
N THR A 113 -4.10 2.26 -10.12
CA THR A 113 -3.58 2.13 -11.49
C THR A 113 -4.32 1.00 -12.17
N THR A 114 -5.09 1.34 -13.21
CA THR A 114 -5.98 0.43 -13.94
C THR A 114 -5.84 0.69 -15.45
N ASN A 115 -6.11 -0.32 -16.27
CA ASN A 115 -6.31 -0.16 -17.71
C ASN A 115 -7.66 0.50 -18.06
N GLY A 116 -8.57 0.63 -17.09
CA GLY A 116 -9.82 1.37 -17.21
C GLY A 116 -10.97 0.65 -17.93
N LEU A 117 -10.75 -0.55 -18.49
CA LEU A 117 -11.77 -1.25 -19.30
C LEU A 117 -13.08 -1.56 -18.56
N VAL A 118 -13.00 -1.72 -17.24
CA VAL A 118 -14.15 -2.06 -16.40
C VAL A 118 -14.49 -0.96 -15.41
N LEU A 119 -13.98 0.26 -15.61
CA LEU A 119 -14.21 1.37 -14.70
C LEU A 119 -15.70 1.72 -14.56
N SER A 120 -16.47 1.65 -15.65
CA SER A 120 -17.90 1.95 -15.66
C SER A 120 -18.78 0.93 -14.93
N LYS A 121 -18.21 -0.14 -14.38
CA LYS A 121 -18.94 -1.20 -13.66
C LYS A 121 -18.93 -1.03 -12.14
N HIS A 122 -18.21 -0.03 -11.64
CA HIS A 122 -17.99 0.28 -10.24
C HIS A 122 -18.46 1.70 -9.95
#